data_AF-A0A927M010-F1
#
_entry.id   AF-A0A927M010-F1
#
_cell.length_a   1.000
_cell.length_b   1.000
_cell.length_c   1.000
_cell.angle_alpha   90.00
_cell.angle_beta   90.00
_cell.angle_gamma   90.00
#
_symmetry.space_group_name_H-M   'P 1'
#
loop_
_entity.id
_entity.type
_entity.pdbx_description
1 polymer ?
#
loop_
_entity_poly.entity_id
_entity_poly.type
_entity_poly.pdbx_seq_one_letter_code
_entity_poly.pdbx_strand_id
1 'polypeptide(L)'
;MNTGQVTAIIQAGFLLLAEATKDVTGSPGELRTRANECSRCAEETTSTANSIRETIARLGQTWNGQAYDRCNQSSTDLTQQLLNILRRDLEQESQRLNSAATALTQAKSAVDQQKQNFTSQANSIIQTMMQEIARARALPSPADRIMMMLAILKAVQAALSAKQSAQSASDTTKNQLSGVLSTLFSSTGAANQLVATR
;
A
#
# COMPACT_ATOMS: atom_id res chain seq x y z
N MET A 1 32.74 30.62 -3.35
CA MET A 1 31.97 30.04 -2.22
C MET A 1 30.76 29.32 -2.79
N ASN A 2 30.58 28.05 -2.44
CA ASN A 2 29.84 27.08 -3.26
C ASN A 2 28.43 26.81 -2.71
N THR A 3 27.42 27.46 -3.29
CA THR A 3 25.99 27.13 -3.07
C THR A 3 25.65 25.68 -3.47
N GLY A 4 26.54 25.02 -4.22
CA GLY A 4 26.40 23.63 -4.64
C GLY A 4 26.25 22.62 -3.50
N GLN A 5 26.68 22.94 -2.27
CA GLN A 5 26.41 22.08 -1.12
C GLN A 5 24.91 22.03 -0.77
N VAL A 6 24.21 23.17 -0.80
CA VAL A 6 22.77 23.24 -0.57
C VAL A 6 22.03 22.47 -1.66
N THR A 7 22.41 22.66 -2.92
CA THR A 7 21.84 21.94 -4.07
C THR A 7 22.07 20.44 -3.97
N ALA A 8 23.25 19.98 -3.55
CA ALA A 8 23.56 18.56 -3.38
C ALA A 8 22.74 17.91 -2.27
N ILE A 9 22.53 18.59 -1.14
CA ILE A 9 21.68 18.07 -0.04
C ILE A 9 20.22 17.94 -0.50
N ILE A 10 19.72 18.96 -1.22
CA ILE A 10 18.37 18.94 -1.78
C ILE A 10 18.22 17.79 -2.81
N GLN A 11 19.19 17.62 -3.71
CA GLN A 11 19.20 16.50 -4.66
C GLN A 11 19.21 15.14 -3.95
N ALA A 12 19.99 14.98 -2.89
CA ALA A 12 19.98 13.75 -2.09
C ALA A 12 18.59 13.48 -1.47
N GLY A 13 17.86 14.52 -1.05
CA GLY A 13 16.48 14.38 -0.58
C GLY A 13 15.52 13.95 -1.69
N PHE A 14 15.66 14.48 -2.91
CA PHE A 14 14.87 14.01 -4.05
C PHE A 14 15.14 12.55 -4.41
N LEU A 15 16.40 12.10 -4.34
CA LEU A 15 16.75 10.70 -4.56
C LEU A 15 16.12 9.77 -3.51
N LEU A 16 16.10 10.17 -2.23
CA LEU A 16 15.45 9.40 -1.17
C LEU A 16 13.94 9.25 -1.41
N LEU A 17 13.26 10.32 -1.81
CA LEU A 17 11.84 10.29 -2.10
C LEU A 17 11.50 9.49 -3.37
N ALA A 18 12.38 9.54 -4.37
CA ALA A 18 12.26 8.70 -5.55
C ALA A 18 12.40 7.21 -5.20
N GLU A 19 13.32 6.86 -4.31
CA GLU A 19 13.46 5.48 -3.82
C GLU A 19 12.26 5.05 -2.99
N ALA A 20 11.72 5.93 -2.13
CA ALA A 20 10.48 5.66 -1.40
C ALA A 20 9.28 5.41 -2.33
N THR A 21 9.22 6.10 -3.48
CA THR A 21 8.21 5.85 -4.52
C THR A 21 8.38 4.47 -5.14
N LYS A 22 9.64 4.02 -5.35
CA LYS A 22 9.90 2.68 -5.87
C LYS A 22 9.50 1.60 -4.88
N ASP A 23 9.69 1.80 -3.58
CA ASP A 23 9.39 0.78 -2.57
C ASP A 23 7.88 0.54 -2.38
N VAL A 24 7.03 1.54 -2.67
CA VAL A 24 5.57 1.37 -2.72
C VAL A 24 5.17 0.78 -4.08
N THR A 25 5.59 -0.46 -4.33
CA THR A 25 5.28 -1.22 -5.55
C THR A 25 3.86 -1.80 -5.54
N GLY A 26 3.35 -2.13 -6.74
CA GLY A 26 2.06 -2.80 -6.93
C GLY A 26 0.96 -1.90 -7.51
N SER A 27 -0.09 -2.53 -8.03
CA SER A 27 -1.23 -1.84 -8.64
C SER A 27 -2.48 -2.00 -7.76
N PRO A 28 -2.96 -0.93 -7.09
CA PRO A 28 -4.24 -0.96 -6.40
C PRO A 28 -5.40 -1.35 -7.31
N GLY A 29 -5.32 -1.02 -8.60
CA GLY A 29 -6.32 -1.41 -9.60
C GLY A 29 -6.34 -2.92 -9.82
N GLU A 30 -5.18 -3.55 -10.01
CA GLU A 30 -5.10 -5.00 -10.17
C GLU A 30 -5.59 -5.76 -8.93
N LEU A 31 -5.24 -5.29 -7.73
CA LEU A 31 -5.73 -5.89 -6.48
C LEU A 31 -7.25 -5.81 -6.36
N ARG A 32 -7.86 -4.67 -6.73
CA ARG A 32 -9.33 -4.54 -6.76
C ARG A 32 -9.96 -5.44 -7.81
N THR A 33 -9.35 -5.57 -8.99
CA THR A 33 -9.82 -6.50 -10.01
C THR A 33 -9.81 -7.94 -9.50
N ARG A 34 -8.71 -8.38 -8.87
CA ARG A 34 -8.64 -9.72 -8.25
C ARG A 34 -9.63 -9.89 -7.11
N ALA A 35 -9.85 -8.87 -6.29
CA ALA A 35 -10.88 -8.91 -5.25
C ALA A 35 -12.29 -9.12 -5.83
N ASN A 36 -12.62 -8.42 -6.91
CA ASN A 36 -13.89 -8.58 -7.60
C ASN A 36 -14.04 -9.97 -8.23
N GLU A 37 -12.96 -10.53 -8.78
CA GLU A 37 -12.94 -11.92 -9.27
C GLU A 37 -13.23 -12.91 -8.14
N CYS A 38 -12.61 -12.75 -6.96
CA CYS A 38 -12.89 -13.58 -5.78
C CYS A 38 -14.36 -13.47 -5.34
N SER A 39 -14.90 -12.25 -5.26
CA SER A 39 -16.32 -12.04 -4.92
C SER A 39 -17.25 -12.73 -5.92
N ARG A 40 -16.98 -12.60 -7.23
CA ARG A 40 -17.77 -13.26 -8.27
C ARG A 40 -17.69 -14.78 -8.14
N CYS A 41 -16.50 -15.35 -7.91
CA CYS A 41 -16.36 -16.78 -7.69
C CYS A 41 -17.10 -17.27 -6.44
N ALA A 42 -17.22 -16.45 -5.39
CA ALA A 42 -18.02 -16.77 -4.21
C ALA A 42 -19.53 -16.83 -4.54
N GLU A 43 -20.02 -15.90 -5.37
CA GLU A 43 -21.39 -15.91 -5.88
C GLU A 43 -21.66 -17.14 -6.76
N GLU A 44 -20.75 -17.46 -7.68
CA GLU A 44 -20.82 -18.66 -8.53
C GLU A 44 -20.85 -19.93 -7.68
N THR A 45 -20.00 -20.03 -6.65
CA THR A 45 -19.98 -21.15 -5.69
C THR A 45 -21.33 -21.31 -4.99
N THR A 46 -21.97 -20.20 -4.62
CA THR A 46 -23.30 -20.20 -4.00
C THR A 46 -24.37 -20.70 -4.97
N SER A 47 -24.33 -20.20 -6.20
CA SER A 47 -25.23 -20.62 -7.28
C SER A 47 -25.11 -22.12 -7.57
N THR A 48 -23.88 -22.63 -7.70
CA THR A 48 -23.61 -24.05 -7.91
C THR A 48 -24.12 -24.91 -6.75
N ALA A 49 -23.85 -24.51 -5.50
CA ALA A 49 -24.33 -25.23 -4.32
C ALA A 49 -25.87 -25.32 -4.28
N ASN A 50 -26.56 -24.23 -4.62
CA ASN A 50 -28.02 -24.22 -4.69
C ASN A 50 -28.54 -25.09 -5.84
N SER A 51 -27.91 -25.04 -7.02
CA SER A 51 -28.27 -25.88 -8.17
C SER A 51 -28.13 -27.37 -7.87
N ILE A 52 -27.08 -27.78 -7.13
CA ILE A 52 -26.92 -29.17 -6.66
C ILE A 52 -28.09 -29.55 -5.75
N ARG A 53 -28.43 -28.71 -4.76
CA ARG A 53 -29.55 -28.98 -3.84
C ARG A 53 -30.88 -29.13 -4.57
N GLU A 54 -31.17 -28.23 -5.51
CA GLU A 54 -32.39 -28.28 -6.33
C GLU A 54 -32.44 -29.54 -7.21
N THR A 55 -31.29 -29.96 -7.76
CA THR A 55 -31.20 -31.16 -8.59
C THR A 55 -31.46 -32.42 -7.78
N ILE A 56 -30.86 -32.52 -6.60
CA ILE A 56 -31.08 -33.64 -5.68
C ILE A 56 -32.52 -33.66 -5.16
N ALA A 57 -33.09 -32.51 -4.81
CA ALA A 57 -34.49 -32.43 -4.39
C ALA A 57 -35.44 -32.90 -5.49
N ARG A 58 -35.18 -32.55 -6.77
CA ARG A 58 -35.96 -33.06 -7.91
C ARG A 58 -35.79 -34.56 -8.11
N LEU A 59 -34.58 -35.10 -7.93
CA LEU A 59 -34.33 -36.54 -8.01
C LEU A 59 -35.18 -37.32 -6.98
N GLY A 60 -35.28 -36.80 -5.76
CA GLY A 60 -36.09 -37.40 -4.68
C GLY A 60 -37.60 -37.41 -4.92
N GLN A 61 -38.10 -36.65 -5.90
CA GLN A 61 -39.52 -36.71 -6.27
C GLN A 61 -39.89 -38.02 -6.97
N THR A 62 -38.92 -38.68 -7.61
CA THR A 62 -39.13 -39.89 -8.42
C THR A 62 -38.35 -41.09 -7.92
N TRP A 63 -37.25 -40.88 -7.22
CA TRP A 63 -36.38 -41.95 -6.75
C TRP A 63 -36.21 -41.90 -5.23
N ASN A 64 -36.86 -42.84 -4.54
CA ASN A 64 -36.90 -42.91 -3.08
C ASN A 64 -36.42 -44.28 -2.61
N GLY A 65 -35.17 -44.34 -2.15
CA GLY A 65 -34.53 -45.56 -1.63
C GLY A 65 -33.10 -45.30 -1.17
N GLN A 66 -32.45 -46.31 -0.59
CA GLN A 66 -31.12 -46.15 0.06
C GLN A 66 -30.04 -45.53 -0.83
N ALA A 67 -30.09 -45.75 -2.15
CA ALA A 67 -29.16 -45.13 -3.10
C ALA A 67 -29.37 -43.62 -3.21
N TYR A 68 -30.63 -43.17 -3.23
CA TYR A 68 -30.99 -41.76 -3.17
C TYR A 68 -30.55 -41.15 -1.83
N ASP A 69 -30.81 -41.82 -0.70
CA ASP A 69 -30.44 -41.29 0.62
C ASP A 69 -28.93 -41.03 0.73
N ARG A 70 -28.10 -41.98 0.26
CA ARG A 70 -26.64 -41.81 0.22
C ARG A 70 -26.19 -40.68 -0.70
N CYS A 71 -26.84 -40.55 -1.87
CA CYS A 71 -26.56 -39.47 -2.81
C CYS A 71 -26.93 -38.11 -2.21
N ASN A 72 -28.12 -37.99 -1.63
CA ASN A 72 -28.61 -36.79 -0.96
C ASN A 72 -27.71 -36.36 0.20
N GLN A 73 -27.26 -37.32 1.02
CA GLN A 73 -26.34 -37.03 2.11
C GLN A 73 -24.98 -36.54 1.59
N SER A 74 -24.39 -37.22 0.62
CA SER A 74 -23.10 -36.83 0.02
C SER A 74 -23.17 -35.45 -0.65
N SER A 75 -24.27 -35.15 -1.35
CA SER A 75 -24.48 -33.84 -1.96
C SER A 75 -24.74 -32.74 -0.93
N THR A 76 -25.44 -33.06 0.16
CA THR A 76 -25.62 -32.14 1.28
C THR A 76 -24.26 -31.75 1.86
N ASP A 77 -23.41 -32.72 2.16
CA ASP A 77 -22.07 -32.50 2.70
C ASP A 77 -21.22 -31.67 1.73
N LEU A 78 -21.23 -31.99 0.43
CA LEU A 78 -20.52 -31.23 -0.59
C LEU A 78 -20.99 -29.77 -0.64
N THR A 79 -22.30 -29.53 -0.67
CA THR A 79 -22.84 -28.16 -0.74
C THR A 79 -22.54 -27.37 0.53
N GLN A 80 -22.45 -28.02 1.69
CA GLN A 80 -21.99 -27.39 2.91
C GLN A 80 -20.51 -27.02 2.83
N GLN A 81 -19.64 -27.89 2.29
CA GLN A 81 -18.22 -27.57 2.10
C GLN A 81 -18.04 -26.39 1.14
N LEU A 82 -18.77 -26.37 0.02
CA LEU A 82 -18.74 -25.26 -0.95
C LEU A 82 -19.11 -23.92 -0.28
N LEU A 83 -20.16 -23.90 0.54
CA LEU A 83 -20.62 -22.65 1.16
C LEU A 83 -19.83 -22.24 2.41
N ASN A 84 -19.44 -23.19 3.25
CA ASN A 84 -18.83 -22.89 4.55
C ASN A 84 -17.32 -22.70 4.47
N ILE A 85 -16.68 -23.29 3.46
CA ILE A 85 -15.23 -23.26 3.27
C ILE A 85 -14.93 -22.39 2.05
N LEU A 86 -15.18 -22.90 0.84
CA LEU A 86 -14.72 -22.25 -0.39
C LEU A 86 -15.29 -20.83 -0.56
N ARG A 87 -16.60 -20.65 -0.40
CA ARG A 87 -17.22 -19.33 -0.51
C ARG A 87 -16.65 -18.36 0.53
N ARG A 88 -16.52 -18.81 1.78
CA ARG A 88 -16.02 -18.00 2.88
C ARG A 88 -14.57 -17.57 2.63
N ASP A 89 -13.73 -18.48 2.16
CA ASP A 89 -12.33 -18.21 1.85
C ASP A 89 -12.19 -17.19 0.71
N LEU A 90 -13.03 -17.30 -0.33
CA LEU A 90 -13.10 -16.34 -1.42
C LEU A 90 -13.59 -14.95 -0.96
N GLU A 91 -14.59 -14.89 -0.08
CA GLU A 91 -15.07 -13.64 0.53
C GLU A 91 -13.98 -12.97 1.39
N GLN A 92 -13.27 -13.76 2.19
CA GLN A 92 -12.15 -13.27 3.00
C GLN A 92 -10.99 -12.78 2.13
N GLU A 93 -10.67 -13.49 1.06
CA GLU A 93 -9.62 -13.09 0.12
C GLU A 93 -9.97 -11.78 -0.59
N SER A 94 -11.22 -11.64 -1.03
CA SER A 94 -11.72 -10.39 -1.61
C SER A 94 -11.58 -9.20 -0.65
N GLN A 95 -11.98 -9.38 0.62
CA GLN A 95 -11.83 -8.34 1.64
C GLN A 95 -10.35 -7.98 1.85
N ARG A 96 -9.48 -8.99 1.95
CA ARG A 96 -8.04 -8.81 2.13
C ARG A 96 -7.42 -8.02 0.98
N LEU A 97 -7.71 -8.39 -0.26
CA LEU A 97 -7.20 -7.72 -1.46
C LEU A 97 -7.67 -6.26 -1.55
N ASN A 98 -8.93 -5.99 -1.18
CA ASN A 98 -9.46 -4.62 -1.09
C ASN A 98 -8.77 -3.79 0.00
N SER A 99 -8.50 -4.37 1.16
CA SER A 99 -7.75 -3.71 2.23
C SER A 99 -6.31 -3.39 1.81
N ALA A 100 -5.63 -4.34 1.15
CA ALA A 100 -4.29 -4.13 0.60
C ALA A 100 -4.27 -3.03 -0.47
N ALA A 101 -5.27 -3.01 -1.38
CA ALA A 101 -5.41 -1.96 -2.38
C ALA A 101 -5.60 -0.58 -1.76
N THR A 102 -6.36 -0.50 -0.66
CA THR A 102 -6.59 0.75 0.08
C THR A 102 -5.31 1.23 0.75
N ALA A 103 -4.59 0.34 1.43
CA ALA A 103 -3.31 0.67 2.07
C ALA A 103 -2.27 1.17 1.06
N LEU A 104 -2.16 0.50 -0.10
CA LEU A 104 -1.28 0.95 -1.19
C LEU A 104 -1.70 2.30 -1.77
N THR A 105 -3.00 2.55 -1.92
CA THR A 105 -3.52 3.85 -2.39
C THR A 105 -3.10 4.97 -1.44
N GLN A 106 -3.27 4.75 -0.13
CA GLN A 106 -2.89 5.71 0.90
C GLN A 106 -1.38 5.94 0.94
N ALA A 107 -0.57 4.88 0.87
CA ALA A 107 0.87 4.97 0.86
C ALA A 107 1.39 5.75 -0.36
N LYS A 108 0.85 5.50 -1.56
CA LYS A 108 1.20 6.26 -2.78
C LYS A 108 0.85 7.74 -2.64
N SER A 109 -0.37 8.05 -2.20
CA SER A 109 -0.80 9.43 -1.97
C SER A 109 0.10 10.16 -0.95
N ALA A 110 0.49 9.47 0.13
CA ALA A 110 1.40 10.02 1.13
C ALA A 110 2.78 10.33 0.55
N VAL A 111 3.35 9.43 -0.26
CA VAL A 111 4.64 9.67 -0.94
C VAL A 111 4.55 10.84 -1.93
N ASP A 112 3.47 10.94 -2.70
CA ASP A 112 3.26 12.06 -3.63
C ASP A 112 3.16 13.40 -2.88
N GLN A 113 2.42 13.44 -1.78
CA GLN A 113 2.32 14.63 -0.94
C GLN A 113 3.68 15.00 -0.32
N GLN A 114 4.45 14.01 0.15
CA GLN A 114 5.80 14.23 0.68
C GLN A 114 6.73 14.84 -0.38
N LYS A 115 6.65 14.34 -1.63
CA LYS A 115 7.41 14.90 -2.76
C LYS A 115 7.03 16.34 -3.06
N GLN A 116 5.74 16.67 -3.07
CA GLN A 116 5.29 18.06 -3.27
C GLN A 116 5.76 18.98 -2.14
N ASN A 117 5.61 18.55 -0.89
CA ASN A 117 6.04 19.30 0.28
C ASN A 117 7.55 19.56 0.27
N PHE A 118 8.34 18.52 -0.01
CA PHE A 118 9.80 18.64 -0.08
C PHE A 118 10.23 19.57 -1.23
N THR A 119 9.57 19.48 -2.39
CA THR A 119 9.83 20.38 -3.53
C THR A 119 9.58 21.84 -3.15
N SER A 120 8.46 22.12 -2.48
CA SER A 120 8.11 23.46 -2.01
C SER A 120 9.14 24.00 -1.00
N GLN A 121 9.51 23.18 0.00
CA GLN A 121 10.53 23.53 0.99
C GLN A 121 11.90 23.79 0.35
N ALA A 122 12.34 22.93 -0.56
CA ALA A 122 13.60 23.08 -1.28
C ALA A 122 13.66 24.40 -2.06
N ASN A 123 12.58 24.74 -2.78
CA ASN A 123 12.49 26.00 -3.52
C ASN A 123 12.54 27.21 -2.58
N SER A 124 11.84 27.16 -1.45
CA SER A 124 11.87 28.22 -0.43
C SER A 124 13.29 28.41 0.13
N ILE A 125 13.99 27.34 0.49
CA ILE A 125 15.37 27.39 0.99
C ILE A 125 16.31 28.06 -0.02
N ILE A 126 16.22 27.66 -1.30
CA ILE A 126 17.04 28.23 -2.37
C ILE A 126 16.73 29.71 -2.57
N GLN A 127 15.44 30.09 -2.61
CA GLN A 127 15.04 31.48 -2.79
C GLN A 127 15.52 32.36 -1.64
N THR A 128 15.31 31.94 -0.39
CA THR A 128 15.76 32.69 0.79
C THR A 128 17.28 32.82 0.80
N MET A 129 18.01 31.73 0.51
CA MET A 129 19.47 31.78 0.40
C MET A 129 19.92 32.81 -0.65
N MET A 130 19.30 32.80 -1.83
CA MET A 130 19.67 33.70 -2.92
C MET A 130 19.35 35.17 -2.60
N GLN A 131 18.22 35.44 -1.94
CA GLN A 131 17.87 36.79 -1.49
C GLN A 131 18.85 37.32 -0.45
N GLU A 132 19.23 36.49 0.53
CA GLU A 132 20.20 36.88 1.56
C GLU A 132 21.61 37.08 0.98
N ILE A 133 22.04 36.26 0.03
CA ILE A 133 23.29 36.47 -0.71
C ILE A 133 23.24 37.79 -1.49
N ALA A 134 22.12 38.08 -2.17
CA ALA A 134 21.98 39.32 -2.92
C ALA A 134 22.04 40.55 -2.01
N ARG A 135 21.39 40.51 -0.84
CA ARG A 135 21.48 41.57 0.18
C ARG A 135 22.91 41.73 0.71
N ALA A 136 23.59 40.63 1.00
CA ALA A 136 24.95 40.65 1.51
C ALA A 136 25.95 41.30 0.54
N ARG A 137 25.75 41.14 -0.78
CA ARG A 137 26.60 41.78 -1.80
C ARG A 137 26.53 43.31 -1.82
N ALA A 138 25.49 43.91 -1.23
CA ALA A 138 25.38 45.36 -1.11
C ALA A 138 26.21 45.92 0.07
N LEU A 139 26.80 45.06 0.91
CA LEU A 139 27.64 45.46 2.04
C LEU A 139 29.10 45.69 1.61
N PRO A 140 29.83 46.56 2.31
CA PRO A 140 31.27 46.72 2.09
C PRO A 140 32.07 45.49 2.55
N SER A 141 33.19 45.22 1.86
CA SER A 141 34.12 44.16 2.25
C SER A 141 34.79 44.46 3.61
N PRO A 142 34.95 43.48 4.51
CA PRO A 142 34.69 42.04 4.35
C PRO A 142 33.32 41.56 4.84
N ALA A 143 32.42 42.48 5.24
CA ALA A 143 31.12 42.12 5.83
C ALA A 143 30.21 41.38 4.84
N ASP A 144 30.32 41.68 3.55
CA ASP A 144 29.67 40.96 2.45
C ASP A 144 29.95 39.45 2.49
N ARG A 145 31.22 39.07 2.64
CA ARG A 145 31.68 37.67 2.66
C ARG A 145 31.16 36.93 3.89
N ILE A 146 31.18 37.58 5.04
CA ILE A 146 30.68 36.99 6.30
C ILE A 146 29.17 36.75 6.20
N MET A 147 28.42 37.73 5.72
CA MET A 147 26.96 37.62 5.58
C MET A 147 26.54 36.59 4.52
N MET A 148 27.25 36.52 3.38
CA MET A 148 27.05 35.47 2.39
C MET A 148 27.32 34.07 2.98
N MET A 149 28.36 33.92 3.79
CA MET A 149 28.68 32.65 4.46
C MET A 149 27.58 32.23 5.44
N LEU A 150 27.08 33.17 6.25
CA LEU A 150 25.97 32.92 7.18
C LEU A 150 24.68 32.51 6.44
N ALA A 151 24.37 33.15 5.32
CA ALA A 151 23.22 32.78 4.48
C ALA A 151 23.33 31.35 3.95
N ILE A 152 24.50 30.94 3.48
CA ILE A 152 24.76 29.57 3.00
C ILE A 152 24.66 28.57 4.15
N LEU A 153 25.24 28.85 5.32
CA LEU A 153 25.18 27.96 6.48
C LEU A 153 23.74 27.73 6.96
N LYS A 154 22.93 28.79 7.05
CA LYS A 154 21.50 28.68 7.37
C LYS A 154 20.75 27.82 6.35
N ALA A 155 21.04 28.02 5.06
CA ALA A 155 20.42 27.24 3.99
C ALA A 155 20.85 25.76 4.02
N VAL A 156 22.11 25.47 4.33
CA VAL A 156 22.60 24.09 4.54
C VAL A 156 21.87 23.44 5.71
N GLN A 157 21.74 24.12 6.85
CA GLN A 157 21.03 23.59 8.01
C GLN A 157 19.55 23.32 7.69
N ALA A 158 18.87 24.26 7.03
CA ALA A 158 17.49 24.08 6.60
C ALA A 158 17.33 22.90 5.62
N ALA A 159 18.26 22.76 4.67
CA ALA A 159 18.26 21.66 3.71
C ALA A 159 18.48 20.29 4.39
N LEU A 160 19.37 20.22 5.40
CA LEU A 160 19.58 19.01 6.20
C LEU A 160 18.33 18.63 6.98
N SER A 161 17.68 19.59 7.65
CA SER A 161 16.43 19.35 8.38
C SER A 161 15.29 18.90 7.44
N ALA A 162 15.14 19.55 6.28
CA ALA A 162 14.16 19.14 5.28
C ALA A 162 14.42 17.71 4.77
N LYS A 163 15.68 17.36 4.50
CA LYS A 163 16.08 16.00 4.10
C LYS A 163 15.74 14.97 5.19
N GLN A 164 16.09 15.25 6.45
CA GLN A 164 15.79 14.35 7.58
C GLN A 164 14.29 14.15 7.77
N SER A 165 13.49 15.23 7.62
CA SER A 165 12.03 15.15 7.68
C SER A 165 11.48 14.29 6.54
N ALA A 166 11.98 14.46 5.32
CA ALA A 166 11.57 13.66 4.17
C ALA A 166 11.91 12.17 4.36
N GLN A 167 13.10 11.87 4.90
CA GLN A 167 13.51 10.51 5.22
C GLN A 167 12.60 9.87 6.27
N SER A 168 12.36 10.55 7.39
CA SER A 168 11.50 10.05 8.48
C SER A 168 10.06 9.81 8.02
N ALA A 169 9.53 10.70 7.17
CA ALA A 169 8.19 10.56 6.60
C ALA A 169 8.11 9.38 5.62
N SER A 170 9.13 9.17 4.79
CA SER A 170 9.26 8.00 3.92
C SER A 170 9.27 6.70 4.73
N ASP A 171 10.13 6.63 5.76
CA ASP A 171 10.26 5.43 6.60
C ASP A 171 8.95 5.12 7.34
N THR A 172 8.25 6.15 7.80
CA THR A 172 6.91 6.00 8.41
C THR A 172 5.91 5.39 7.42
N THR A 173 5.82 5.91 6.19
CA THR A 173 4.92 5.36 5.17
C THR A 173 5.26 3.91 4.84
N LYS A 174 6.55 3.58 4.69
CA LYS A 174 7.01 2.21 4.43
C LYS A 174 6.64 1.26 5.57
N ASN A 175 6.90 1.67 6.81
CA ASN A 175 6.62 0.85 7.99
C ASN A 175 5.11 0.64 8.19
N GLN A 176 4.30 1.66 7.95
CA GLN A 176 2.84 1.54 8.01
C GLN A 176 2.32 0.57 6.94
N LEU A 177 2.76 0.73 5.69
CA LEU A 177 2.38 -0.18 4.62
C LEU A 177 2.82 -1.62 4.92
N SER A 178 4.08 -1.80 5.32
CA SER A 178 4.65 -3.11 5.68
C SER A 178 3.88 -3.76 6.84
N GLY A 179 3.52 -2.99 7.88
CA GLY A 179 2.76 -3.49 9.02
C GLY A 179 1.34 -3.94 8.64
N VAL A 180 0.65 -3.14 7.82
CA VAL A 180 -0.69 -3.49 7.32
C VAL A 180 -0.62 -4.75 6.45
N LEU A 181 0.30 -4.80 5.47
CA LEU A 181 0.45 -5.95 4.60
C LEU A 181 0.85 -7.20 5.40
N SER A 182 1.77 -7.08 6.35
CA SER A 182 2.15 -8.19 7.22
C SER A 182 0.92 -8.71 7.98
N THR A 183 0.10 -7.83 8.56
CA THR A 183 -1.13 -8.25 9.27
C THR A 183 -2.12 -8.97 8.33
N LEU A 184 -2.29 -8.45 7.11
CA LEU A 184 -3.21 -9.02 6.11
C LEU A 184 -2.73 -10.39 5.60
N PHE A 185 -1.42 -10.60 5.43
CA PHE A 185 -0.85 -11.80 4.82
C PHE A 185 -0.26 -12.81 5.84
N SER A 186 -0.10 -12.45 7.11
CA SER A 186 0.32 -13.39 8.17
C SER A 186 -0.80 -14.35 8.59
N SER A 187 -2.05 -13.93 8.46
CA SER A 187 -3.23 -14.72 8.83
C SER A 187 -3.47 -15.93 7.91
N THR A 188 -2.83 -15.96 6.74
CA THR A 188 -3.04 -16.98 5.70
C THR A 188 -2.22 -18.25 5.94
N GLY A 189 -1.08 -18.13 6.62
CA GLY A 189 -0.24 -19.28 6.98
C GLY A 189 -0.85 -20.19 8.04
N ALA A 190 -1.73 -19.65 8.90
CA ALA A 190 -2.39 -20.42 9.96
C ALA A 190 -3.64 -21.17 9.46
N ALA A 191 -4.36 -20.63 8.46
CA ALA A 191 -5.55 -21.26 7.92
C ALA A 191 -5.22 -22.49 7.04
N ASN A 192 -4.10 -22.46 6.31
CA ASN A 192 -3.68 -23.58 5.45
C ASN A 192 -3.08 -24.78 6.20
N GLN A 193 -2.73 -24.65 7.48
CA GLN A 193 -2.21 -25.78 8.27
C GLN A 193 -3.30 -26.70 8.83
N LEU A 194 -4.56 -26.26 8.88
CA LEU A 194 -5.68 -27.08 9.37
C LEU A 194 -6.30 -28.00 8.30
N VAL A 195 -5.99 -27.78 7.02
CA VAL A 195 -6.44 -28.64 5.91
C VAL A 195 -5.43 -29.75 5.59
N ALA A 196 -4.16 -29.60 5.99
CA ALA A 196 -3.11 -30.59 5.74
C ALA A 196 -3.04 -31.74 6.76
N THR A 197 -3.90 -31.75 7.78
CA THR A 197 -3.91 -32.78 8.85
C THR A 197 -5.25 -33.48 9.06
N ARG A 198 -6.08 -33.62 8.02
CA ARG A 198 -7.26 -34.50 8.09
C ARG A 198 -7.35 -35.42 6.88
#